data_AF-A0A920MKU0-F1
#
_entry.id   AF-A0A920MKU0-F1
#
_cell.length_a   1.000
_cell.length_b   1.000
_cell.length_c   1.000
_cell.angle_alpha   90.00
_cell.angle_beta   90.00
_cell.angle_gamma   90.00
#
_symmetry.space_group_name_H-M   'P 1'
#
loop_
_entity.id
_entity.type
_entity.pdbx_description
1 polymer ?
#
loop_
_entity_poly.entity_id
_entity_poly.type
_entity_poly.pdbx_seq_one_letter_code
_entity_poly.pdbx_strand_id
1 'polypeptide(L)'
;MRRDVGRLRSNDSFSVMFDTFLDRRNGVAFLVSPIGGFSDFTINNEGMATRPVNFDWNVVWNSRVGRFDGGWTVEMEIPFRSLRYEPRSEQEWGIQFRRVQIRLNGAHLYHRYTHFCCQHRTSYGCWNVAHL
;
A
#
# COMPACT_ATOMS: atom_id res chain seq x y z
N MET A 1 -1.04 8.75 15.73
CA MET A 1 -0.93 7.54 14.91
C MET A 1 0.37 6.85 15.29
N ARG A 2 0.41 5.52 15.50
CA ARG A 2 1.61 4.79 15.96
C ARG A 2 2.03 3.72 14.96
N ARG A 3 3.32 3.69 14.62
CA ARG A 3 3.95 2.72 13.71
C ARG A 3 4.29 1.45 14.51
N ASP A 4 3.53 0.37 14.33
CA ASP A 4 3.63 -0.85 15.15
C ASP A 4 3.74 -2.12 14.30
N VAL A 5 4.84 -2.27 13.55
CA VAL A 5 5.10 -3.37 12.59
C VAL A 5 4.83 -4.78 13.18
N GLY A 6 5.22 -5.00 14.45
CA GLY A 6 5.09 -6.31 15.10
C GLY A 6 3.65 -6.74 15.38
N ARG A 7 2.77 -5.81 15.74
CA ARG A 7 1.37 -6.14 16.07
C ARG A 7 0.48 -6.28 14.84
N LEU A 8 0.89 -5.72 13.69
CA LEU A 8 0.15 -5.81 12.44
C LEU A 8 0.08 -7.24 11.89
N ARG A 9 1.09 -8.09 12.19
CA ARG A 9 1.11 -9.49 11.75
C ARG A 9 0.11 -10.38 12.47
N SER A 10 -0.36 -9.96 13.64
CA SER A 10 -1.29 -10.72 14.50
C SER A 10 -2.69 -10.10 14.51
N ASN A 11 -2.96 -9.12 13.64
CA ASN A 11 -4.28 -8.53 13.47
C ASN A 11 -4.74 -8.59 12.01
N ASP A 12 -6.04 -8.40 11.81
CA ASP A 12 -6.57 -8.10 10.48
C ASP A 12 -5.81 -6.92 9.88
N SER A 13 -5.56 -6.97 8.58
CA SER A 13 -4.83 -5.92 7.90
C SER A 13 -5.25 -5.79 6.45
N PHE A 14 -5.12 -4.57 5.95
CA PHE A 14 -5.23 -4.23 4.55
C PHE A 14 -3.91 -3.60 4.12
N SER A 15 -3.40 -4.02 2.97
CA SER A 15 -2.24 -3.39 2.35
C SER A 15 -2.43 -3.19 0.86
N VAL A 16 -1.93 -2.07 0.38
CA VAL A 16 -1.75 -1.75 -1.03
C VAL A 16 -0.27 -1.73 -1.35
N MET A 17 0.11 -2.39 -2.45
CA MET A 17 1.46 -2.39 -2.99
C MET A 17 1.46 -1.76 -4.38
N PHE A 18 2.46 -0.92 -4.64
CA PHE A 18 2.72 -0.30 -5.93
C PHE A 18 4.05 -0.80 -6.49
N ASP A 19 4.00 -1.33 -7.71
CA ASP A 19 5.14 -1.52 -8.60
C ASP A 19 5.11 -0.37 -9.62
N THR A 20 5.85 0.70 -9.32
CA THR A 20 5.84 1.95 -10.08
C THR A 20 6.73 1.92 -11.33
N PHE A 21 7.55 0.87 -11.48
CA PHE A 21 8.42 0.66 -12.64
C PHE A 21 7.96 -0.51 -13.51
N LEU A 22 6.91 -1.23 -13.08
CA LEU A 22 6.34 -2.40 -13.74
C LEU A 22 7.35 -3.53 -13.98
N ASP A 23 8.42 -3.59 -13.18
CA ASP A 23 9.49 -4.57 -13.32
C ASP A 23 9.13 -5.93 -12.70
N ARG A 24 7.98 -6.00 -12.01
CA ARG A 24 7.42 -7.17 -11.31
C ARG A 24 8.32 -7.73 -10.20
N ARG A 25 9.37 -7.00 -9.83
CA ARG A 25 10.39 -7.43 -8.88
C ARG A 25 10.44 -6.53 -7.66
N ASN A 26 10.21 -5.24 -7.83
CA ASN A 26 10.33 -4.27 -6.77
C ASN A 26 9.01 -3.57 -6.54
N GLY A 27 8.76 -3.18 -5.29
CA GLY A 27 7.54 -2.47 -4.96
C GLY A 27 7.63 -1.78 -3.61
N VAL A 28 6.69 -0.87 -3.40
CA VAL A 28 6.46 -0.23 -2.10
C VAL A 28 5.09 -0.63 -1.61
N ALA A 29 4.96 -0.88 -0.31
CA ALA A 29 3.70 -1.29 0.28
C ALA A 29 3.33 -0.41 1.48
N PHE A 30 2.03 -0.16 1.61
CA PHE A 30 1.42 0.58 2.69
C PHE A 30 0.40 -0.35 3.35
N LEU A 31 0.49 -0.51 4.66
CA LEU A 31 -0.32 -1.43 5.43
C LEU A 31 -1.01 -0.68 6.55
N VAL A 32 -2.29 -0.96 6.76
CA VAL A 32 -3.11 -0.47 7.87
C VAL A 32 -3.86 -1.64 8.50
N SER A 33 -4.05 -1.56 9.81
CA SER A 33 -4.90 -2.45 10.59
C SER A 33 -6.17 -1.72 11.06
N PRO A 34 -7.26 -2.44 11.36
CA PRO A 34 -8.45 -1.84 11.95
C PRO A 34 -8.18 -1.16 13.30
N ILE A 35 -7.05 -1.45 13.95
CA ILE A 35 -6.63 -0.79 15.20
C ILE A 35 -5.92 0.55 14.99
N GLY A 36 -5.84 1.03 13.75
CA GLY A 36 -5.16 2.28 13.41
C GLY A 36 -3.63 2.18 13.45
N GLY A 37 -3.10 0.97 13.63
CA GLY A 37 -1.69 0.69 13.41
C GLY A 37 -1.41 0.69 11.91
N PHE A 38 -0.29 1.28 11.51
CA PHE A 38 0.13 1.40 10.12
C PHE A 38 1.62 1.08 9.96
N SER A 39 2.01 0.72 8.76
CA SER A 39 3.41 0.53 8.37
C SER A 39 3.57 0.71 6.87
N ASP A 40 4.77 1.11 6.47
CA ASP A 40 5.24 1.17 5.10
C ASP A 40 6.55 0.37 4.99
N PHE A 41 6.80 -0.20 3.82
CA PHE A 41 8.02 -0.95 3.54
C PHE A 41 8.24 -1.10 2.04
N THR A 42 9.49 -1.39 1.65
CA THR A 42 9.79 -1.81 0.27
C THR A 42 9.95 -3.32 0.18
N ILE A 43 9.60 -3.89 -0.97
CA ILE A 43 9.87 -5.27 -1.36
C ILE A 43 10.91 -5.22 -2.48
N ASN A 44 11.94 -6.06 -2.36
CA ASN A 44 13.02 -6.13 -3.34
C ASN A 44 13.09 -7.54 -3.94
N ASN A 45 13.32 -7.61 -5.24
CA ASN A 45 13.55 -8.86 -5.98
C ASN A 45 12.53 -9.97 -5.67
N GLU A 46 11.23 -9.67 -5.83
CA GLU A 46 10.12 -10.62 -5.62
C GLU A 46 10.04 -11.20 -4.20
N GLY A 47 10.68 -10.55 -3.23
CA GLY A 47 10.81 -11.08 -1.88
C GLY A 47 11.86 -12.21 -1.75
N MET A 48 12.72 -12.38 -2.75
CA MET A 48 13.79 -13.38 -2.80
C MET A 48 15.19 -12.81 -2.50
N ALA A 49 15.32 -11.49 -2.27
CA ALA A 49 16.59 -10.89 -1.86
C ALA A 49 17.00 -11.31 -0.44
N THR A 50 18.30 -11.18 -0.10
CA THR A 50 18.82 -11.39 1.27
C THR A 50 18.10 -10.54 2.31
N ARG A 51 17.68 -9.33 1.92
CA ARG A 51 16.77 -8.46 2.69
C ARG A 51 15.55 -8.18 1.82
N PRO A 52 14.57 -9.11 1.80
CA PRO A 52 13.47 -9.09 0.84
C PRO A 52 12.45 -8.01 1.14
N VAL A 53 12.35 -7.61 2.41
CA VAL A 53 11.47 -6.53 2.89
C VAL A 53 12.29 -5.54 3.71
N ASN A 54 12.17 -4.26 3.38
CA ASN A 54 12.80 -3.16 4.11
C ASN A 54 11.75 -2.33 4.84
N PHE A 55 11.62 -2.52 6.15
CA PHE A 55 10.75 -1.72 7.03
C PHE A 55 11.40 -0.40 7.49
N ASP A 56 12.68 -0.15 7.17
CA ASP A 56 13.33 1.12 7.50
C ASP A 56 12.92 2.25 6.54
N TRP A 57 12.33 1.89 5.40
CA TRP A 57 11.64 2.84 4.53
C TRP A 57 10.47 3.44 5.30
N ASN A 58 10.48 4.78 5.47
CA ASN A 58 9.61 5.51 6.38
C ASN A 58 9.18 6.83 5.73
N VAL A 59 8.20 6.74 4.83
CA VAL A 59 7.61 7.90 4.15
C VAL A 59 6.50 8.53 4.99
N VAL A 60 6.26 9.82 4.76
CA VAL A 60 5.13 10.54 5.37
C VAL A 60 3.89 10.34 4.49
N TRP A 61 2.85 9.75 5.08
CA TRP A 61 1.54 9.50 4.47
C TRP A 61 0.48 9.45 5.57
N ASN A 62 -0.79 9.64 5.21
CA ASN A 62 -1.89 9.62 6.18
C ASN A 62 -2.81 8.43 5.94
N SER A 63 -3.42 7.96 7.02
CA SER A 63 -4.53 7.01 6.96
C SER A 63 -5.63 7.35 7.96
N ARG A 64 -6.85 6.94 7.67
CA ARG A 64 -7.99 7.03 8.59
C ARG A 64 -8.73 5.70 8.59
N VAL A 65 -9.11 5.24 9.77
CA VAL A 65 -9.81 3.96 9.96
C VAL A 65 -11.16 4.22 10.60
N GLY A 66 -12.23 3.75 9.95
CA GLY A 66 -13.57 3.71 10.49
C GLY A 66 -13.96 2.29 10.91
N ARG A 67 -14.78 2.14 11.95
CA ARG A 67 -15.36 0.84 12.36
C ARG A 67 -16.86 0.96 12.47
N PHE A 68 -17.56 -0.12 12.15
CA PHE A 68 -19.01 -0.20 12.21
C PHE A 68 -19.45 -1.64 12.45
N ASP A 69 -20.74 -1.82 12.73
CA ASP A 69 -21.35 -3.13 12.93
C ASP A 69 -21.36 -3.91 11.62
N GLY A 70 -20.29 -4.68 11.38
CA GLY A 70 -20.08 -5.43 10.13
C GLY A 70 -18.64 -5.39 9.62
N GLY A 71 -17.80 -4.48 10.11
CA GLY A 71 -16.40 -4.43 9.70
C GLY A 71 -15.69 -3.11 9.96
N TRP A 72 -14.79 -2.77 9.05
CA TRP A 72 -13.96 -1.58 9.13
C TRP A 72 -13.62 -1.07 7.73
N THR A 73 -13.44 0.25 7.62
CA THR A 73 -13.02 0.94 6.41
C THR A 73 -11.66 1.60 6.62
N VAL A 74 -10.93 1.82 5.53
CA VAL A 74 -9.67 2.57 5.56
C VAL A 74 -9.59 3.53 4.39
N GLU A 75 -9.18 4.76 4.68
CA GLU A 75 -8.77 5.76 3.69
C GLU A 75 -7.25 5.97 3.81
N MET A 76 -6.56 6.04 2.68
CA MET A 76 -5.12 6.23 2.60
C MET A 76 -4.80 7.41 1.69
N GLU A 77 -3.98 8.35 2.18
CA GLU A 77 -3.46 9.48 1.41
C GLU A 77 -1.96 9.29 1.22
N ILE A 78 -1.55 8.89 0.01
CA ILE A 78 -0.18 8.56 -0.33
C ILE A 78 0.36 9.63 -1.29
N PRO A 79 1.29 10.49 -0.86
CA PRO A 79 1.83 11.53 -1.73
C PRO A 79 2.67 10.94 -2.87
N PHE A 80 2.41 11.33 -4.12
CA PHE A 80 3.18 10.87 -5.27
C PHE A 80 4.67 11.19 -5.15
N ARG A 81 5.01 12.34 -4.54
CA ARG A 81 6.40 12.74 -4.28
C ARG A 81 7.17 11.78 -3.36
N SER A 82 6.46 10.97 -2.57
CA SER A 82 7.05 9.95 -1.70
C SER A 82 7.44 8.70 -2.49
N LEU A 83 6.99 8.58 -3.74
CA LEU A 83 7.23 7.45 -4.62
C LEU A 83 8.28 7.81 -5.68
N ARG A 84 9.11 6.82 -6.02
CA ARG A 84 9.95 6.88 -7.22
C ARG A 84 9.18 6.27 -8.38
N TYR A 85 9.21 6.90 -9.54
CA TYR A 85 8.55 6.44 -10.75
C TYR A 85 9.26 7.02 -11.98
N GLU A 86 9.02 6.46 -13.16
CA GLU A 86 9.64 6.94 -14.39
C GLU A 86 9.13 8.35 -14.77
N PRO A 87 9.96 9.27 -15.29
CA PRO A 87 9.52 10.60 -15.68
C PRO A 87 8.78 10.59 -17.03
N ARG A 88 7.64 9.90 -17.11
CA ARG A 88 6.81 9.76 -18.31
C ARG A 88 5.47 10.47 -18.12
N SER A 89 4.90 10.99 -19.20
CA SER A 89 3.59 11.67 -19.19
C SER A 89 2.44 10.72 -18.85
N GLU A 90 2.57 9.46 -19.27
CA GLU A 90 1.67 8.38 -18.90
C GLU A 90 2.41 7.42 -17.96
N GLN A 91 1.75 7.07 -16.87
CA GLN A 91 2.27 6.17 -15.84
C GLN A 91 1.47 4.88 -15.88
N GLU A 92 2.17 3.75 -16.04
CA GLU A 92 1.57 2.43 -15.90
C GLU A 92 2.17 1.76 -14.67
N TRP A 93 1.33 1.52 -13.64
CA TRP A 93 1.76 0.91 -12.40
C TRP A 93 1.05 -0.41 -12.15
N GLY A 94 1.80 -1.36 -11.57
CA GLY A 94 1.23 -2.56 -11.00
C GLY A 94 0.65 -2.24 -9.63
N ILE A 95 -0.60 -2.62 -9.37
CA ILE A 95 -1.22 -2.49 -8.04
C ILE A 95 -1.62 -3.87 -7.54
N GLN A 96 -1.25 -4.15 -6.30
CA GLN A 96 -1.73 -5.32 -5.59
C GLN A 96 -2.40 -4.89 -4.30
N PHE A 97 -3.58 -5.46 -4.05
CA PHE A 97 -4.26 -5.34 -2.78
C PHE A 97 -4.18 -6.67 -2.03
N ARG A 98 -3.93 -6.58 -0.74
CA ARG A 98 -3.90 -7.74 0.13
C ARG A 98 -4.72 -7.45 1.37
N ARG A 99 -5.62 -8.37 1.70
CA ARG A 99 -6.41 -8.33 2.93
C ARG A 99 -6.17 -9.62 3.71
N VAL A 100 -5.81 -9.47 4.98
CA VAL A 100 -5.69 -10.58 5.92
C VAL A 100 -6.81 -10.48 6.93
N GLN A 101 -7.49 -11.60 7.13
CA GLN A 101 -8.50 -11.79 8.16
C GLN A 101 -8.03 -12.91 9.07
N ILE A 102 -7.39 -12.55 10.17
CA ILE A 102 -6.81 -13.54 11.08
C ILE A 102 -7.92 -14.28 11.83
N ARG A 103 -9.02 -13.59 12.18
CA ARG A 103 -10.17 -14.24 12.81
C ARG A 103 -10.82 -15.34 11.96
N LEU A 104 -10.66 -15.28 10.64
CA LEU A 104 -11.24 -16.25 9.69
C LEU A 104 -10.18 -17.16 9.06
N ASN A 105 -8.91 -17.10 9.51
CA ASN A 105 -7.77 -17.79 8.88
C ASN A 105 -7.68 -17.59 7.35
N GLY A 106 -8.10 -16.42 6.86
CA GLY A 106 -8.19 -16.12 5.43
C GLY A 106 -7.21 -15.04 4.98
N ALA A 107 -6.60 -15.22 3.81
CA ALA A 107 -5.85 -14.17 3.12
C ALA A 107 -6.33 -14.08 1.67
N HIS A 108 -6.76 -12.89 1.26
CA HIS A 108 -7.19 -12.61 -0.11
C HIS A 108 -6.18 -11.69 -0.79
N LEU A 109 -5.75 -12.07 -1.99
CA LEU A 109 -4.86 -11.30 -2.86
C LEU A 109 -5.63 -10.90 -4.12
N TYR A 110 -5.65 -9.61 -4.41
CA TYR A 110 -6.20 -9.07 -5.64
C TYR A 110 -5.10 -8.37 -6.43
N HIS A 111 -4.94 -8.72 -7.70
CA HIS A 111 -4.02 -8.07 -8.63
C HIS A 111 -4.82 -7.20 -9.61
N ARG A 112 -4.41 -5.94 -9.79
CA ARG A 112 -4.99 -5.04 -10.79
C ARG A 112 -3.91 -4.14 -11.37
N TYR A 113 -3.76 -4.14 -12.69
CA TYR A 113 -2.96 -3.13 -13.39
C TYR A 113 -3.79 -1.86 -13.53
N THR A 114 -3.21 -0.72 -13.18
CA THR A 114 -3.91 0.57 -13.25
C THR A 114 -3.08 1.55 -14.05
N HIS A 115 -3.70 2.11 -15.09
CA HIS A 115 -3.10 3.16 -15.92
C HIS A 115 -3.44 4.51 -15.29
N PHE A 116 -2.41 5.34 -15.05
CA PHE A 116 -2.55 6.69 -14.56
C PHE A 116 -2.05 7.67 -15.62
N CYS A 117 -2.94 8.50 -16.16
CA CYS A 117 -2.55 9.61 -17.01
C CYS A 117 -2.10 10.79 -16.13
N CYS A 118 -0.80 11.05 -16.02
CA CYS A 118 -0.27 12.18 -15.24
C CYS A 118 -0.16 13.41 -16.15
N GLN A 119 -1.30 14.08 -16.40
CA GLN A 119 -1.33 15.20 -17.35
C GLN A 119 -0.58 16.44 -16.84
N HIS A 120 -0.38 16.61 -15.53
CA HIS A 120 0.39 17.72 -14.95
C HIS A 120 1.11 17.26 -13.67
N ARG A 121 2.36 17.70 -13.47
CA ARG A 121 3.17 17.46 -12.27
C ARG A 121 2.64 18.30 -11.10
N THR A 122 1.44 18.01 -10.60
CA THR A 122 0.95 18.58 -9.34
C THR A 122 1.37 17.71 -8.17
N SER A 123 1.79 18.34 -7.08
CA SER A 123 2.32 17.74 -5.85
C SER A 123 1.32 16.88 -5.07
N TYR A 124 0.06 16.82 -5.51
CA TYR A 124 -1.04 16.12 -4.89
C TYR A 124 -1.75 15.32 -6.01
N GLY A 125 -1.66 14.00 -5.94
CA GLY A 125 -2.10 13.07 -6.99
C GLY A 125 -3.62 12.89 -7.05
N CYS A 126 -4.06 12.18 -8.10
CA CYS A 126 -5.45 11.81 -8.32
C CYS A 126 -6.01 10.92 -7.18
N TRP A 127 -7.18 11.31 -6.66
CA TRP A 127 -7.91 10.59 -5.64
C TRP A 127 -8.57 9.33 -6.22
N ASN A 128 -8.21 8.15 -5.73
CA ASN A 128 -9.05 6.96 -5.86
C ASN A 128 -9.52 6.55 -4.47
N VAL A 129 -10.81 6.77 -4.19
CA VAL A 129 -11.48 6.17 -3.05
C VAL A 129 -11.83 4.74 -3.46
N ALA A 130 -11.05 3.76 -3.01
CA ALA A 130 -11.44 2.36 -3.14
C ALA A 130 -12.57 2.09 -2.13
N HIS A 131 -13.81 2.03 -2.61
CA HIS A 131 -14.87 1.36 -1.87
C HIS A 131 -14.66 -0.15 -2.05
N LEU A 132 -14.43 -0.85 -0.94
CA LEU A 132 -14.50 -2.31 -0.85
C LEU A 132 -15.90 -2.71 -0.35
#